data_AF-A0A536I989-F1
#
_entry.id   AF-A0A536I989-F1
#
_cell.length_a   1.000
_cell.length_b   1.000
_cell.length_c   1.000
_cell.angle_alpha   90.00
_cell.angle_beta   90.00
_cell.angle_gamma   90.00
#
_symmetry.space_group_name_H-M   'P 1'
#
loop_
_entity.id
_entity.type
_entity.pdbx_description
1 polymer ?
#
loop_
_entity_poly.entity_id
_entity_poly.type
_entity_poly.pdbx_seq_one_letter_code
_entity_poly.pdbx_strand_id
1 'polypeptide(L)'
;MSAPRRLMTLYLPLSLASILLLFPFYWMLITSIKTDRELIDLNGLPFWVFQPTLEHYRVLFAETGFLRWALNTLTISVVATAISLVCSILAGYSLARLRFRGAGAIAGAIFVTYLVPQTLLFLPLLEVVRQLGLSNTLWSMILTYPTILIPFSTWLLMGYFR
;
A
#
# COMPACT_ATOMS: atom_id res chain seq x y z
N MET A 1 23.09 -16.08 27.28
CA MET A 1 21.82 -15.95 28.03
C MET A 1 21.35 -17.36 28.37
N SER A 2 20.98 -17.62 29.62
CA SER A 2 20.39 -18.91 30.02
C SER A 2 19.08 -19.16 29.25
N ALA A 3 18.77 -20.42 28.97
CA ALA A 3 17.55 -20.85 28.28
C ALA A 3 16.25 -20.18 28.80
N PRO A 4 16.00 -20.08 30.13
CA PRO A 4 14.82 -19.39 30.66
C PRO A 4 14.81 -17.88 30.40
N ARG A 5 15.99 -17.23 30.38
CA ARG A 5 16.09 -15.80 30.10
C ARG A 5 15.73 -15.47 28.66
N ARG A 6 16.11 -16.30 27.69
CA ARG A 6 15.69 -16.14 26.27
C ARG A 6 14.18 -16.31 26.09
N LEU A 7 13.58 -17.26 26.81
CA LEU A 7 12.13 -17.46 26.80
C LEU A 7 11.38 -16.20 27.23
N MET A 8 11.78 -15.61 28.35
CA MET A 8 11.10 -14.44 28.89
C MET A 8 11.39 -13.14 28.13
N THR A 9 12.62 -12.93 27.64
CA THR A 9 12.98 -11.64 27.02
C THR A 9 12.79 -11.58 25.52
N LEU A 10 12.75 -12.73 24.84
CA LEU A 10 12.68 -12.79 23.37
C LEU A 10 11.41 -13.49 22.90
N TYR A 11 11.21 -14.75 23.28
CA TYR A 11 10.10 -15.54 22.74
C TYR A 11 8.75 -15.03 23.21
N LEU A 12 8.57 -14.74 24.51
CA LEU A 12 7.29 -14.29 25.04
C LEU A 12 6.84 -12.93 24.45
N PRO A 13 7.68 -11.89 24.37
CA PRO A 13 7.33 -10.63 23.70
C PRO A 13 7.07 -10.81 22.20
N LEU A 14 7.87 -11.61 21.49
CA LEU A 14 7.68 -11.86 20.07
C LEU A 14 6.39 -12.63 19.78
N SER A 15 6.05 -13.62 20.60
CA SER A 15 4.80 -14.37 20.49
C SER A 15 3.60 -13.47 20.74
N LEU A 16 3.65 -12.63 21.79
CA LEU A 16 2.58 -11.68 22.08
C LEU A 16 2.41 -10.65 20.96
N ALA A 17 3.52 -10.09 20.46
CA ALA A 17 3.50 -9.18 19.32
C ALA A 17 2.94 -9.86 18.06
N SER A 18 3.36 -11.09 17.77
CA SER A 18 2.84 -11.87 16.64
C SER A 18 1.33 -12.10 16.74
N ILE A 19 0.83 -12.48 17.92
CA ILE A 19 -0.61 -12.68 18.14
C ILE A 19 -1.38 -11.38 17.90
N LEU A 20 -0.91 -10.27 18.47
CA LEU A 20 -1.54 -8.95 18.29
C LEU A 20 -1.55 -8.51 16.82
N LEU A 21 -0.45 -8.71 16.09
CA LEU A 21 -0.31 -8.31 14.69
C LEU A 21 -1.10 -9.21 13.74
N LEU A 22 -1.25 -10.50 14.05
CA LEU A 22 -2.01 -11.46 13.24
C LEU A 22 -3.51 -11.45 13.54
N PHE A 23 -3.91 -10.95 14.71
CA PHE A 23 -5.30 -10.89 15.13
C PHE A 23 -6.26 -10.25 14.09
N PRO A 24 -5.99 -9.07 13.48
CA PRO A 24 -6.89 -8.51 12.46
C PRO A 24 -7.00 -9.40 11.21
N PHE A 25 -5.94 -10.11 10.82
CA PHE A 25 -5.98 -11.05 9.69
C PHE A 25 -6.78 -12.30 10.02
N TYR A 26 -6.63 -12.80 11.25
CA TYR A 26 -7.48 -13.87 11.77
C TYR A 26 -8.95 -13.46 11.73
N TRP A 27 -9.27 -12.27 12.24
CA TRP A 27 -10.62 -11.72 12.22
C TRP A 27 -11.17 -11.60 10.79
N MET A 28 -10.39 -11.02 9.87
CA MET A 28 -10.75 -10.92 8.45
C MET A 28 -11.08 -12.30 7.86
N LEU A 29 -10.25 -13.31 8.13
CA LEU A 29 -10.43 -14.66 7.63
C LEU A 29 -11.69 -15.33 8.18
N ILE A 30 -11.95 -15.23 9.49
CA ILE A 30 -13.17 -15.83 10.05
C ILE A 30 -14.41 -15.10 9.54
N THR A 31 -14.37 -13.78 9.41
CA THR A 31 -15.53 -13.01 8.90
C THR A 31 -15.84 -13.31 7.45
N SER A 32 -14.85 -13.60 6.61
CA SER A 32 -15.08 -13.90 5.19
C SER A 32 -15.75 -15.25 4.96
N ILE A 33 -15.73 -16.15 5.95
CA ILE A 33 -16.37 -17.48 5.89
C ILE A 33 -17.61 -17.59 6.79
N LYS A 34 -18.03 -16.52 7.47
CA LYS A 34 -19.27 -16.48 8.24
C LYS A 34 -20.48 -16.34 7.31
N THR A 35 -21.60 -16.95 7.70
CA THR A 35 -22.89 -16.66 7.07
C THR A 35 -23.35 -15.23 7.42
N ASP A 36 -24.21 -14.62 6.58
CA ASP A 36 -24.78 -13.31 6.87
C ASP A 36 -25.50 -13.25 8.22
N ARG A 37 -26.15 -14.36 8.60
CA ARG A 37 -26.82 -14.51 9.90
C ARG A 37 -25.84 -14.42 11.06
N GLU A 38 -24.67 -15.06 10.95
CA GLU A 38 -23.62 -14.98 11.98
C GLU A 38 -22.92 -13.61 12.03
N LEU A 39 -22.90 -12.87 10.91
CA LEU A 39 -22.28 -11.54 10.87
C LEU A 39 -23.12 -10.48 11.60
N ILE A 40 -24.45 -10.61 11.57
CA ILE A 40 -25.39 -9.64 12.19
C ILE A 40 -25.87 -10.06 13.58
N ASP A 41 -25.53 -11.26 14.05
CA ASP A 41 -25.91 -11.72 15.39
C ASP A 41 -25.07 -11.05 16.48
N LEU A 42 -25.70 -10.11 17.20
CA LEU A 42 -25.08 -9.37 18.31
C LEU A 42 -24.85 -10.22 19.57
N ASN A 43 -25.50 -11.39 19.67
CA ASN A 43 -25.39 -12.29 20.83
C ASN A 43 -24.42 -13.46 20.56
N GLY A 44 -23.92 -13.61 19.34
CA GLY A 44 -23.01 -14.69 18.94
C GLY A 44 -21.58 -14.48 19.43
N LEU A 45 -20.75 -15.54 19.38
CA LEU A 45 -19.31 -15.44 19.62
C LEU A 45 -18.62 -14.79 18.41
N PRO A 46 -18.12 -13.55 18.51
CA PRO A 46 -17.65 -12.82 17.33
C PRO A 46 -16.32 -13.37 16.81
N PHE A 47 -15.49 -13.93 17.69
CA PHE A 47 -14.18 -14.52 17.39
C PHE A 47 -14.25 -16.00 16.97
N TRP A 48 -15.43 -16.55 16.64
CA TRP A 48 -15.56 -17.95 16.23
C TRP A 48 -16.57 -18.10 15.08
N VAL A 49 -16.46 -19.18 14.31
CA VAL A 49 -17.36 -19.51 13.19
C VAL A 49 -18.10 -20.80 13.51
N PHE A 50 -19.43 -20.79 13.43
CA PHE A 50 -20.23 -21.98 13.71
C PHE A 50 -20.65 -22.70 12.42
N GLN A 51 -20.97 -21.94 11.38
CA GLN A 51 -21.44 -22.41 10.08
C GLN A 51 -20.56 -21.82 8.98
N PRO A 52 -19.37 -22.42 8.72
CA PRO A 52 -18.50 -21.91 7.67
C PRO A 52 -19.15 -22.04 6.30
N THR A 53 -19.06 -20.99 5.50
CA THR A 53 -19.57 -20.93 4.11
C THR A 53 -18.52 -20.32 3.17
N LEU A 54 -18.59 -20.70 1.89
CA LEU A 54 -17.82 -20.10 0.80
C LEU A 54 -18.70 -19.33 -0.19
N GLU A 55 -19.96 -19.10 0.16
CA GLU A 55 -20.93 -18.40 -0.67
C GLU A 55 -20.45 -17.00 -1.05
N HIS A 56 -19.86 -16.25 -0.11
CA HIS A 56 -19.27 -14.93 -0.37
C HIS A 56 -18.19 -14.97 -1.44
N TYR A 57 -17.34 -16.00 -1.43
CA TYR A 57 -16.31 -16.17 -2.46
C TYR A 57 -16.92 -16.55 -3.81
N ARG A 58 -17.93 -17.42 -3.82
CA ARG A 58 -18.66 -17.77 -5.05
C ARG A 58 -19.29 -16.52 -5.67
N VAL A 59 -20.03 -15.73 -4.89
CA VAL A 59 -20.64 -14.47 -5.34
C VAL A 59 -19.56 -13.51 -5.82
N LEU A 60 -18.48 -13.33 -5.05
CA LEU A 60 -17.34 -12.47 -5.42
C LEU A 60 -16.77 -12.82 -6.80
N PHE A 61 -16.51 -14.09 -7.07
CA PHE A 61 -15.86 -14.51 -8.32
C PHE A 61 -16.83 -14.74 -9.49
N ALA A 62 -18.07 -15.13 -9.23
CA ALA A 62 -19.05 -15.46 -10.27
C ALA A 62 -20.01 -14.31 -10.62
N GLU A 63 -20.31 -13.44 -9.66
CA GLU A 63 -21.38 -12.44 -9.77
C GLU A 63 -20.87 -10.99 -9.71
N THR A 64 -19.59 -10.77 -9.44
CA THR A 64 -18.98 -9.42 -9.41
C THR A 64 -17.86 -9.24 -10.42
N GLY A 65 -17.46 -7.98 -10.64
CA GLY A 65 -16.30 -7.63 -11.46
C GLY A 65 -14.93 -7.83 -10.79
N PHE A 66 -14.86 -8.55 -9.66
CA PHE A 66 -13.68 -8.61 -8.78
C PHE A 66 -12.39 -8.95 -9.53
N LEU A 67 -12.38 -9.98 -10.38
CA LEU A 67 -11.16 -10.38 -11.07
C LEU A 67 -10.63 -9.27 -11.99
N ARG A 68 -11.53 -8.53 -12.64
CA ARG A 68 -11.15 -7.37 -13.46
C ARG A 68 -10.61 -6.24 -12.60
N TRP A 69 -11.21 -5.95 -11.44
CA TRP A 69 -10.70 -4.92 -10.53
C TRP A 69 -9.33 -5.28 -9.96
N ALA A 70 -9.14 -6.54 -9.56
CA ALA A 70 -7.87 -7.05 -9.07
C ALA A 70 -6.77 -6.95 -10.15
N LEU A 71 -7.08 -7.33 -11.39
CA LEU A 71 -6.16 -7.17 -12.51
C LEU A 71 -5.85 -5.71 -12.81
N ASN A 72 -6.85 -4.82 -12.80
CA ASN A 72 -6.63 -3.38 -12.96
C ASN A 72 -5.69 -2.83 -11.89
N THR A 73 -5.93 -3.16 -10.61
CA THR A 73 -5.06 -2.75 -9.50
C THR A 73 -3.65 -3.30 -9.68
N LEU A 74 -3.51 -4.57 -10.04
CA LEU A 74 -2.21 -5.18 -10.29
C LEU A 74 -1.46 -4.47 -11.42
N THR A 75 -2.12 -4.23 -12.55
CA THR A 75 -1.54 -3.51 -13.70
C THR A 75 -1.12 -2.09 -13.30
N ILE A 76 -2.01 -1.34 -12.64
CA ILE A 76 -1.71 0.02 -12.18
C ILE A 76 -0.50 0.01 -11.25
N SER A 77 -0.50 -0.85 -10.22
CA SER A 77 0.58 -0.93 -9.24
C SER A 77 1.91 -1.30 -9.89
N VAL A 78 1.96 -2.36 -10.71
CA VAL A 78 3.20 -2.80 -11.35
C VAL A 78 3.78 -1.72 -12.27
N VAL A 79 2.95 -1.13 -13.13
CA VAL A 79 3.41 -0.13 -14.10
C VAL A 79 3.82 1.16 -13.39
N ALA A 80 3.03 1.65 -12.44
CA ALA A 80 3.37 2.86 -11.68
C ALA A 80 4.64 2.65 -10.84
N THR A 81 4.82 1.48 -10.20
CA THR A 81 6.05 1.15 -9.47
C THR A 81 7.25 1.10 -10.41
N ALA A 82 7.13 0.47 -11.58
CA ALA A 82 8.23 0.39 -12.55
C ALA A 82 8.68 1.79 -13.02
N ILE A 83 7.73 2.64 -13.44
CA ILE A 83 7.98 4.03 -13.84
C ILE A 83 8.66 4.78 -12.70
N SER A 84 8.08 4.70 -11.50
CA SER A 84 8.57 5.43 -10.33
C SER A 84 9.98 5.00 -9.94
N LEU A 85 10.27 3.70 -10.00
CA LEU A 85 11.57 3.14 -9.65
C LEU A 85 12.64 3.61 -10.64
N VAL A 86 12.37 3.54 -11.95
CA VAL A 86 13.30 4.02 -12.98
C VAL A 86 13.62 5.50 -12.78
N CYS A 87 12.60 6.35 -12.64
CA CYS A 87 12.79 7.77 -12.40
C CYS A 87 13.56 8.04 -11.09
N SER A 88 13.23 7.32 -10.02
CA SER A 88 13.82 7.52 -8.70
C SER A 88 15.25 7.03 -8.60
N ILE A 89 15.62 5.97 -9.32
CA ILE A 89 17.01 5.52 -9.42
C ILE A 89 17.86 6.60 -10.10
N LEU A 90 17.39 7.13 -11.23
CA LEU A 90 18.10 8.18 -11.97
C LEU A 90 18.25 9.45 -11.13
N ALA A 91 17.17 9.91 -10.51
CA ALA A 91 17.17 11.10 -9.67
C ALA A 91 18.02 10.89 -8.41
N GLY A 92 17.81 9.78 -7.70
CA GLY A 92 18.48 9.46 -6.45
C GLY A 92 19.99 9.29 -6.63
N TYR A 93 20.41 8.56 -7.67
CA TYR A 93 21.84 8.40 -7.97
C TYR A 93 22.49 9.74 -8.32
N SER A 94 21.83 10.53 -9.18
CA SER A 94 22.35 11.84 -9.58
C SER A 94 22.52 12.76 -8.39
N LEU A 95 21.52 12.85 -7.51
CA LEU A 95 21.55 13.73 -6.33
C LEU A 95 22.49 13.25 -5.23
N ALA A 96 22.72 11.94 -5.09
CA ALA A 96 23.58 11.39 -4.05
C ALA A 96 25.07 11.32 -4.46
N ARG A 97 25.37 11.02 -5.74
CA ARG A 97 26.74 10.74 -6.21
C ARG A 97 27.31 11.79 -7.15
N LEU A 98 26.49 12.45 -7.98
CA LEU A 98 27.00 13.47 -8.91
C LEU A 98 27.15 14.80 -8.17
N ARG A 99 28.36 15.37 -8.20
CA ARG A 99 28.64 16.68 -7.59
C ARG A 99 28.32 17.81 -8.57
N PHE A 100 27.07 18.28 -8.56
CA PHE A 100 26.66 19.42 -9.38
C PHE A 100 26.04 20.55 -8.55
N ARG A 101 26.09 21.77 -9.09
CA ARG A 101 25.60 22.99 -8.42
C ARG A 101 24.08 22.88 -8.24
N GLY A 102 23.59 23.04 -7.00
CA GLY A 102 22.16 23.02 -6.68
C GLY A 102 21.58 21.66 -6.29
N ALA A 103 22.37 20.58 -6.27
CA ALA A 103 21.90 19.23 -5.90
C ALA A 103 21.16 19.20 -4.55
N GLY A 104 21.70 19.89 -3.53
CA GLY A 104 21.06 19.99 -2.21
C GLY A 104 19.71 20.73 -2.24
N ALA A 105 19.60 21.80 -3.04
CA ALA A 105 18.37 22.56 -3.17
C ALA A 105 17.28 21.74 -3.89
N ILE A 106 17.65 21.01 -4.94
CA ILE A 106 16.72 20.11 -5.65
C ILE A 106 16.26 18.97 -4.73
N ALA A 107 17.18 18.34 -3.99
CA ALA A 107 16.82 17.30 -3.02
C ALA A 107 15.86 17.84 -1.95
N GLY A 108 16.10 19.06 -1.46
CA GLY A 108 15.20 19.75 -0.54
C GLY A 108 13.82 20.05 -1.15
N ALA A 109 13.78 20.53 -2.39
CA ALA A 109 12.54 20.81 -3.10
C ALA A 109 11.68 19.55 -3.30
N ILE A 110 12.29 18.44 -3.73
CA ILE A 110 11.60 17.13 -3.87
C ILE A 110 11.00 16.71 -2.52
N PHE A 111 11.74 16.86 -1.42
CA PHE A 111 11.25 16.54 -0.09
C PHE A 111 10.08 17.43 0.34
N VAL A 112 10.15 18.74 0.11
CA VAL A 112 9.05 19.68 0.43
C VAL A 112 7.79 19.34 -0.36
N THR A 113 7.92 19.02 -1.66
CA THR A 113 6.76 18.64 -2.48
C THR A 113 6.09 17.37 -1.97
N TYR A 114 6.86 16.42 -1.41
CA TYR A 114 6.31 15.21 -0.80
C TYR A 114 5.49 15.48 0.48
N LEU A 115 5.81 16.54 1.22
CA LEU A 115 5.07 16.93 2.43
C LEU A 115 3.68 17.53 2.12
N VAL A 116 3.41 17.87 0.86
CA VAL A 116 2.10 18.40 0.47
C VAL A 116 1.04 17.31 0.67
N PRO A 117 -0.02 17.59 1.45
CA PRO A 117 -1.10 16.63 1.64
C PRO A 117 -1.74 16.23 0.31
N GLN A 118 -1.77 14.92 0.04
CA GLN A 118 -2.30 14.38 -1.22
C GLN A 118 -3.77 14.72 -1.44
N THR A 119 -4.53 14.87 -0.36
CA THR A 119 -5.93 15.29 -0.39
C THR A 119 -6.11 16.69 -1.00
N LEU A 120 -5.14 17.59 -0.84
CA LEU A 120 -5.16 18.93 -1.46
C LEU A 120 -4.86 18.86 -2.96
N LEU A 121 -4.06 17.88 -3.39
CA LEU A 121 -3.68 17.70 -4.79
C LEU A 121 -4.78 16.99 -5.62
N PHE A 122 -5.81 16.46 -4.99
CA PHE A 122 -6.84 15.66 -5.67
C PHE A 122 -7.58 16.45 -6.76
N LEU A 123 -8.12 17.63 -6.43
CA LEU A 123 -8.83 18.49 -7.39
C LEU A 123 -7.94 18.97 -8.55
N PRO A 124 -6.73 19.53 -8.31
CA PRO A 124 -5.89 19.98 -9.42
C PRO A 124 -5.40 18.82 -10.31
N LEU A 125 -5.07 17.65 -9.73
CA LEU A 125 -4.70 16.48 -10.53
C LEU A 125 -5.87 15.95 -11.36
N LEU A 126 -7.10 15.99 -10.83
CA LEU A 126 -8.29 15.64 -11.59
C LEU A 126 -8.48 16.55 -12.81
N GLU A 127 -8.24 17.85 -12.66
CA GLU A 127 -8.33 18.81 -13.75
C GLU A 127 -7.26 18.54 -14.83
N VAL A 128 -6.02 18.24 -14.43
CA VAL A 128 -4.96 17.82 -15.37
C VAL A 128 -5.36 16.54 -16.12
N VAL A 129 -5.88 15.53 -15.42
CA VAL A 129 -6.36 14.27 -16.04
C VAL A 129 -7.48 14.53 -17.05
N ARG A 130 -8.40 15.47 -16.73
CA ARG A 130 -9.50 15.87 -17.62
C ARG A 130 -8.97 16.56 -18.87
N GLN A 131 -8.06 17.51 -18.73
CA GLN A 131 -7.43 18.23 -19.85
C GLN A 131 -6.65 17.29 -20.77
N LEU A 132 -6.03 16.25 -20.21
CA LEU A 132 -5.34 15.20 -20.96
C LEU A 132 -6.29 14.19 -21.62
N GLY A 133 -7.61 14.28 -21.39
CA GLY A 133 -8.59 13.34 -21.92
C GLY A 133 -8.49 11.93 -21.34
N LEU A 134 -7.80 11.75 -20.21
CA LEU A 134 -7.54 10.45 -19.58
C LEU A 134 -8.59 10.05 -18.53
N SER A 135 -9.68 10.81 -18.46
CA SER A 135 -10.76 10.58 -17.50
C SER A 135 -11.34 9.17 -17.65
N ASN A 136 -11.59 8.50 -16.51
CA ASN A 136 -12.15 7.15 -16.47
C ASN A 136 -11.30 6.08 -17.20
N THR A 137 -9.97 6.22 -17.18
CA THR A 137 -9.04 5.23 -17.74
C THR A 137 -8.01 4.78 -16.69
N LEU A 138 -7.40 3.60 -16.90
CA LEU A 138 -6.29 3.15 -16.05
C LEU A 138 -5.08 4.10 -16.11
N TRP A 139 -4.88 4.76 -17.27
CA TRP A 139 -3.80 5.72 -17.48
C TRP A 139 -3.86 6.92 -16.54
N SER A 140 -5.07 7.34 -16.14
CA SER A 140 -5.24 8.37 -15.11
C SER A 140 -4.49 8.00 -13.83
N MET A 141 -4.67 6.78 -13.34
CA MET A 141 -4.01 6.33 -12.10
C MET A 141 -2.52 6.03 -12.33
N ILE A 142 -2.17 5.40 -13.46
CA ILE A 142 -0.78 5.05 -13.80
C ILE A 142 0.12 6.29 -13.87
N LEU A 143 -0.39 7.41 -14.38
CA LEU A 143 0.39 8.65 -14.49
C LEU A 143 0.33 9.51 -13.22
N THR A 144 -0.74 9.40 -12.44
CA THR A 144 -0.90 10.19 -11.22
C THR A 144 -0.10 9.59 -10.04
N TYR A 145 -0.05 8.27 -9.90
CA TYR A 145 0.65 7.62 -8.78
C TYR A 145 2.16 7.94 -8.70
N PRO A 146 2.92 7.98 -9.82
CA PRO A 146 4.32 8.37 -9.81
C PRO A 146 4.60 9.76 -9.21
N THR A 147 3.64 10.69 -9.29
CA THR A 147 3.81 12.04 -8.69
C THR A 147 4.07 11.99 -7.18
N ILE A 148 3.58 10.94 -6.52
CA ILE A 148 3.77 10.69 -5.09
C ILE A 148 4.91 9.70 -4.84
N LEU A 149 4.98 8.64 -5.64
CA LEU A 149 5.95 7.55 -5.45
C LEU A 149 7.38 8.01 -5.74
N ILE A 150 7.59 8.88 -6.74
CA ILE A 150 8.93 9.33 -7.14
C ILE A 150 9.62 10.14 -6.03
N PRO A 151 9.00 11.16 -5.42
CA PRO A 151 9.65 11.91 -4.33
C PRO A 151 10.08 11.03 -3.15
N PHE A 152 9.19 10.15 -2.67
CA PHE A 152 9.49 9.24 -1.57
C PHE A 152 10.61 8.26 -1.93
N SER A 153 10.49 7.60 -3.08
CA SER A 153 11.45 6.58 -3.52
C SER A 153 12.82 7.20 -3.83
N THR A 154 12.85 8.40 -4.41
CA THR A 154 14.10 9.15 -4.66
C THR A 154 14.80 9.45 -3.33
N TRP A 155 14.05 9.91 -2.33
CA TRP A 155 14.60 10.20 -1.01
C TRP A 155 15.15 8.96 -0.30
N LEU A 156 14.40 7.85 -0.33
CA LEU A 156 14.82 6.56 0.20
C LEU A 156 16.11 6.07 -0.47
N LEU A 157 16.17 6.12 -1.80
CA LEU A 157 17.33 5.67 -2.59
C LEU A 157 18.55 6.58 -2.40
N MET A 158 18.36 7.90 -2.24
CA MET A 158 19.47 8.79 -1.88
C MET A 158 20.16 8.38 -0.57
N GLY A 159 19.38 7.90 0.42
CA GLY A 159 19.93 7.37 1.68
C GLY A 159 20.79 6.13 1.47
N TYR A 160 20.39 5.25 0.56
CA TYR A 160 21.14 4.03 0.19
C TYR A 160 22.36 4.29 -0.71
N PHE A 161 22.27 5.28 -1.60
CA PHE A 161 23.34 5.60 -2.54
C PHE A 161 24.43 6.50 -1.98
N ARG A 162 24.30 7.03 -0.76
CA ARG A 162 25.39 7.77 -0.09
C ARG A 162 26.48 6.82 0.41
#